data_AF-A0A0X3PQN7-F1
#
_entry.id   AF-A0A0X3PQN7-F1
#
_cell.length_a   1.000
_cell.length_b   1.000
_cell.length_c   1.000
_cell.angle_alpha   90.00
_cell.angle_beta   90.00
_cell.angle_gamma   90.00
#
_symmetry.space_group_name_H-M   'P 1'
#
loop_
_entity.id
_entity.type
_entity.pdbx_description
1 polymer ?
#
loop_
_entity_poly.entity_id
_entity_poly.type
_entity_poly.pdbx_seq_one_letter_code
_entity_poly.pdbx_strand_id
1 'polypeptide(L)'
;MPNFLYNYFNSQDDINPFYRIKMATFSGYVLSLANATVVYLPALLSGRNVYGAGVRAVKIMAVGLTASAAHGTTSYLGAKLLKQPDSPTSHALAGAVTGLIIRWKSPLASQMNLVLGLAFLSGLIKSLEMIRPQFANQSIGRCRGCIPNAYISLNHRYMNKNWKKEEEELESFL
;
A
#
# COMPACT_ATOMS: atom_id res chain seq x y z
N MET A 1 -1.76 5.48 14.58
CA MET A 1 -1.97 5.76 13.14
C MET A 1 -2.79 4.61 12.58
N PRO A 2 -3.74 4.82 11.65
CA PRO A 2 -4.42 3.70 10.96
C PRO A 2 -3.38 2.85 10.22
N ASN A 3 -3.56 1.52 10.19
CA ASN A 3 -2.71 0.67 9.34
C ASN A 3 -3.29 0.69 7.92
N PHE A 4 -2.91 1.70 7.15
CA PHE A 4 -3.39 1.92 5.79
C PHE A 4 -3.19 0.70 4.90
N LEU A 5 -2.08 -0.02 5.06
CA LEU A 5 -1.75 -1.21 4.27
C LEU A 5 -2.70 -2.37 4.61
N TYR A 6 -2.93 -2.61 5.90
CA TYR A 6 -3.90 -3.61 6.35
C TYR A 6 -5.32 -3.26 5.91
N ASN A 7 -5.72 -2.00 6.07
CA ASN A 7 -7.05 -1.52 5.69
C ASN A 7 -7.29 -1.60 4.17
N TYR A 8 -6.24 -1.42 3.37
CA TYR A 8 -6.27 -1.67 1.93
C TYR A 8 -6.46 -3.16 1.61
N PHE A 9 -5.66 -4.05 2.21
CA PHE A 9 -5.74 -5.51 2.03
C PHE A 9 -7.00 -6.17 2.62
N ASN A 10 -7.78 -5.49 3.45
CA ASN A 10 -9.05 -6.02 3.95
C ASN A 10 -10.26 -5.40 3.27
N SER A 11 -10.03 -4.49 2.33
CA SER A 11 -11.09 -3.99 1.47
C SER A 11 -11.17 -4.85 0.21
N GLN A 12 -12.40 -5.22 -0.15
CA GLN A 12 -12.67 -5.90 -1.41
C GLN A 12 -12.35 -4.96 -2.59
N ASP A 13 -11.81 -5.49 -3.69
CA ASP A 13 -11.19 -4.69 -4.75
C ASP A 13 -12.19 -3.88 -5.59
N ASP A 14 -13.41 -4.37 -5.80
CA ASP A 14 -14.41 -3.80 -6.72
C ASP A 14 -15.41 -2.81 -6.05
N ILE A 15 -15.23 -2.52 -4.76
CA ILE A 15 -16.11 -1.63 -3.98
C ILE A 15 -15.34 -0.46 -3.33
N ASN A 16 -16.06 0.63 -3.05
CA ASN A 16 -15.57 1.81 -2.33
C ASN A 16 -14.26 2.39 -2.91
N PRO A 17 -14.27 2.89 -4.16
CA PRO A 17 -13.07 3.30 -4.88
C PRO A 17 -12.28 4.39 -4.15
N PHE A 18 -12.96 5.42 -3.63
CA PHE A 18 -12.30 6.54 -2.95
C PHE A 18 -11.55 6.10 -1.70
N TYR A 19 -12.20 5.30 -0.85
CA TYR A 19 -11.58 4.71 0.32
C TYR A 19 -10.35 3.87 -0.05
N ARG A 20 -10.44 3.01 -1.08
CA ARG A 20 -9.30 2.19 -1.52
C ARG A 20 -8.13 3.01 -2.03
N ILE A 21 -8.41 4.00 -2.87
CA ILE A 21 -7.39 4.90 -3.43
C ILE A 21 -6.71 5.65 -2.27
N LYS A 22 -7.48 6.17 -1.32
CA LYS A 22 -6.97 6.84 -0.11
C LYS A 22 -6.04 5.92 0.69
N MET A 23 -6.46 4.69 0.98
CA MET A 23 -5.62 3.73 1.71
C MET A 23 -4.33 3.37 0.96
N ALA A 24 -4.42 3.17 -0.36
CA ALA A 24 -3.26 2.92 -1.20
C ALA A 24 -2.30 4.11 -1.18
N THR A 25 -2.81 5.33 -1.38
CA THR A 25 -2.05 6.57 -1.40
C THR A 25 -1.31 6.81 -0.08
N PHE A 26 -1.99 6.66 1.07
CA PHE A 26 -1.34 6.81 2.37
C PHE A 26 -0.31 5.69 2.66
N SER A 27 -0.55 4.48 2.18
CA SER A 27 0.46 3.40 2.25
C SER A 27 1.71 3.74 1.44
N GLY A 28 1.52 4.25 0.21
CA GLY A 28 2.58 4.74 -0.66
C GLY A 28 3.36 5.90 -0.07
N TYR A 29 2.65 6.83 0.58
CA TYR A 29 3.25 7.95 1.29
C TYR A 29 4.22 7.48 2.38
N VAL A 30 3.81 6.55 3.25
CA VAL A 30 4.64 6.05 4.35
C VAL A 30 5.91 5.38 3.83
N LEU A 31 5.80 4.54 2.80
CA LEU A 31 6.96 3.88 2.17
C LEU A 31 7.90 4.89 1.50
N SER A 32 7.34 5.91 0.84
CA SER A 32 8.12 6.90 0.11
C SER A 32 8.77 7.91 1.04
N LEU A 33 8.16 8.19 2.19
CA LEU A 33 8.75 9.00 3.25
C LEU A 33 10.01 8.33 3.81
N ALA A 34 9.99 7.01 4.02
CA ALA A 34 11.17 6.27 4.44
C ALA A 34 12.31 6.41 3.41
N ASN A 35 12.03 6.21 2.12
CA ASN A 35 13.03 6.36 1.06
C ASN A 35 13.53 7.82 0.92
N ALA A 36 12.63 8.80 1.03
CA ALA A 36 12.97 10.22 1.04
C ALA A 36 13.87 10.56 2.24
N THR A 37 13.63 9.96 3.40
CA THR A 37 14.45 10.14 4.62
C THR A 37 15.86 9.62 4.41
N VAL A 38 16.03 8.45 3.80
CA VAL A 38 17.35 7.88 3.46
C VAL A 38 18.14 8.81 2.53
N VAL A 39 17.48 9.55 1.65
CA VAL A 39 18.13 10.52 0.76
C VAL A 39 18.43 11.85 1.45
N TYR A 40 17.50 12.36 2.28
CA TYR A 40 17.60 13.70 2.84
C TYR A 40 18.40 13.76 4.14
N LEU A 41 18.24 12.79 5.03
CA LEU A 41 18.86 12.81 6.37
C LEU A 41 20.39 12.92 6.32
N PRO A 42 21.13 12.19 5.44
CA PRO A 42 22.57 12.36 5.35
C PRO A 42 23.00 13.75 4.87
N ALA A 43 22.24 14.34 3.95
CA ALA A 43 22.49 15.70 3.45
C ALA A 43 22.25 16.73 4.56
N LEU A 44 21.19 16.55 5.35
CA LEU A 44 20.87 17.40 6.49
C LEU A 44 21.96 17.34 7.57
N LEU A 45 22.39 16.13 7.95
CA LEU A 45 23.42 15.93 8.98
C LEU A 45 24.82 16.41 8.55
N SER A 46 25.15 16.30 7.26
CA SER A 46 26.44 16.76 6.73
C SER A 46 26.46 18.23 6.34
N GLY A 47 25.31 18.91 6.29
CA GLY A 47 25.17 20.27 5.77
C GLY A 47 25.46 20.40 4.27
N ARG A 48 25.69 19.30 3.55
CA ARG A 48 26.07 19.30 2.13
C ARG A 48 24.87 19.04 1.24
N ASN A 49 24.68 19.88 0.23
CA ASN A 49 23.65 19.71 -0.80
C ASN A 49 22.22 19.54 -0.24
N VAL A 50 21.92 20.20 0.89
CA VAL A 50 20.62 20.08 1.58
C VAL A 50 19.45 20.40 0.64
N TYR A 51 19.56 21.49 -0.13
CA TYR A 51 18.50 21.89 -1.06
C TYR A 51 18.27 20.85 -2.17
N GLY A 52 19.33 20.37 -2.81
CA GLY A 52 19.23 19.36 -3.88
C GLY A 52 18.66 18.03 -3.36
N ALA A 53 19.09 17.61 -2.17
CA ALA A 53 18.54 16.43 -1.50
C ALA A 53 17.06 16.62 -1.11
N GLY A 54 16.68 17.82 -0.65
CA GLY A 54 15.29 18.16 -0.33
C GLY A 54 14.37 18.11 -1.55
N VAL A 55 14.78 18.70 -2.67
CA VAL A 55 14.03 18.60 -3.94
C VAL A 55 13.89 17.14 -4.38
N ARG A 56 14.94 16.33 -4.22
CA ARG A 56 14.89 14.90 -4.54
C ARG A 56 13.94 14.13 -3.61
N ALA A 57 13.94 14.43 -2.32
CA ALA A 57 13.03 13.84 -1.34
C ALA A 57 11.56 14.14 -1.66
N VAL A 58 11.24 15.39 -2.01
CA VAL A 58 9.89 15.79 -2.45
C VAL A 58 9.47 15.03 -3.70
N LYS A 59 10.37 14.89 -4.70
CA LYS A 59 10.09 14.11 -5.91
C LYS A 59 9.82 12.63 -5.60
N ILE A 60 10.58 12.02 -4.69
CA ILE A 60 10.35 10.64 -4.25
C ILE A 60 8.96 10.49 -3.64
N MET A 61 8.57 11.40 -2.74
CA MET A 61 7.24 11.38 -2.12
C MET A 61 6.12 11.56 -3.16
N ALA A 62 6.26 12.52 -4.08
CA ALA A 62 5.27 12.79 -5.12
C ALA A 62 5.08 11.60 -6.07
N VAL A 63 6.18 10.97 -6.50
CA VAL A 63 6.14 9.75 -7.31
C VAL A 63 5.46 8.62 -6.55
N GLY A 64 5.81 8.43 -5.27
CA GLY A 64 5.22 7.44 -4.39
C GLY A 64 3.70 7.55 -4.25
N LEU A 65 3.22 8.76 -3.90
CA LEU A 65 1.80 9.08 -3.80
C LEU A 65 1.06 8.77 -5.11
N THR A 66 1.61 9.23 -6.22
CA THR A 66 1.02 9.06 -7.56
C THR A 66 0.97 7.59 -7.96
N ALA A 67 2.07 6.86 -7.75
CA ALA A 67 2.18 5.45 -8.09
C ALA A 67 1.17 4.61 -7.29
N SER A 68 1.01 4.88 -5.99
CA SER A 68 0.05 4.15 -5.17
C SER A 68 -1.41 4.55 -5.41
N ALA A 69 -1.69 5.82 -5.72
CA ALA A 69 -3.02 6.24 -6.16
C ALA A 69 -3.43 5.53 -7.47
N ALA A 70 -2.49 5.48 -8.42
CA ALA A 70 -2.68 4.75 -9.67
C ALA A 70 -2.86 3.25 -9.42
N HIS A 71 -2.08 2.65 -8.51
CA HIS A 71 -2.26 1.25 -8.13
C HIS A 71 -3.67 0.96 -7.59
N GLY A 72 -4.13 1.76 -6.62
CA GLY A 72 -5.47 1.62 -6.03
C GLY A 72 -6.57 1.79 -7.08
N THR A 73 -6.42 2.75 -7.99
CA THR A 73 -7.36 3.00 -9.09
C THR A 73 -7.39 1.87 -10.10
N THR A 74 -6.23 1.42 -10.57
CA THR A 74 -6.11 0.37 -11.59
C THR A 74 -6.59 -0.98 -11.06
N SER A 75 -6.25 -1.33 -9.82
CA SER A 75 -6.75 -2.58 -9.20
C SER A 75 -8.27 -2.56 -9.06
N TYR A 76 -8.86 -1.44 -8.63
CA TYR A 76 -10.33 -1.27 -8.57
C TYR A 76 -10.99 -1.43 -9.95
N LEU A 77 -10.52 -0.69 -10.95
CA LEU A 77 -11.08 -0.74 -12.29
C LEU A 77 -10.91 -2.13 -12.91
N GLY A 78 -9.74 -2.75 -12.73
CA GLY A 78 -9.46 -4.09 -13.21
C GLY A 78 -10.38 -5.14 -12.59
N ALA A 79 -10.55 -5.13 -11.27
CA ALA A 79 -11.46 -6.02 -10.55
C ALA A 79 -12.91 -5.85 -11.03
N LYS A 80 -13.37 -4.60 -11.19
CA LYS A 80 -14.71 -4.28 -11.67
C LYS A 80 -14.96 -4.73 -13.12
N LEU A 81 -13.98 -4.54 -14.01
CA LEU A 81 -14.06 -4.98 -15.40
C LEU A 81 -14.04 -6.50 -15.52
N LEU A 82 -13.26 -7.19 -14.69
CA LEU A 82 -13.20 -8.65 -14.63
C LEU A 82 -14.39 -9.28 -13.90
N LYS A 83 -15.28 -8.46 -13.29
CA LYS A 83 -16.38 -8.90 -12.43
C LYS A 83 -15.91 -9.85 -11.31
N GLN A 84 -14.73 -9.56 -10.75
CA GLN A 84 -14.11 -10.33 -9.69
C GLN A 84 -13.99 -9.45 -8.44
N PRO A 85 -14.62 -9.81 -7.31
CA PRO A 85 -14.49 -9.12 -6.02
C PRO A 85 -13.04 -8.87 -5.61
N ASP A 86 -12.19 -9.87 -5.83
CA ASP A 86 -10.76 -9.86 -5.54
C ASP A 86 -10.04 -10.52 -6.72
N SER A 87 -9.03 -9.85 -7.29
CA SER A 87 -8.40 -10.34 -8.53
C SER A 87 -6.89 -10.13 -8.53
N PRO A 88 -6.08 -11.21 -8.44
CA PRO A 88 -4.63 -11.14 -8.60
C PRO A 88 -4.21 -10.52 -9.93
N THR A 89 -4.97 -10.78 -11.00
CA THR A 89 -4.73 -10.20 -12.33
C THR A 89 -4.89 -8.68 -12.31
N SER A 90 -5.92 -8.16 -11.63
CA SER A 90 -6.11 -6.71 -11.49
C SER A 90 -4.96 -6.04 -10.72
N HIS A 91 -4.44 -6.71 -9.68
CA HIS A 91 -3.29 -6.22 -8.91
C HIS A 91 -1.98 -6.34 -9.69
N ALA A 92 -1.80 -7.38 -10.51
CA ALA A 92 -0.66 -7.47 -11.42
C ALA A 92 -0.63 -6.31 -12.42
N LEU A 93 -1.78 -5.96 -13.02
CA LEU A 93 -1.90 -4.79 -13.88
C LEU A 93 -1.61 -3.49 -13.12
N ALA A 94 -2.13 -3.35 -11.90
CA ALA A 94 -1.84 -2.21 -11.04
C ALA A 94 -0.35 -2.08 -10.68
N GLY A 95 0.32 -3.20 -10.42
CA GLY A 95 1.76 -3.28 -10.19
C GLY A 95 2.56 -2.86 -11.42
N ALA A 96 2.13 -3.28 -12.62
CA ALA A 96 2.74 -2.84 -13.87
C ALA A 96 2.65 -1.32 -14.06
N VAL A 97 1.47 -0.73 -13.85
CA VAL A 97 1.24 0.73 -13.91
C VAL A 97 2.14 1.47 -12.90
N THR A 98 2.24 0.95 -11.69
CA THR A 98 3.12 1.49 -10.64
C THR A 98 4.57 1.51 -11.10
N GLY A 99 5.07 0.41 -11.68
CA GLY A 99 6.43 0.33 -12.21
C GLY A 99 6.68 1.32 -13.35
N LEU A 100 5.70 1.49 -14.25
CA LEU A 100 5.77 2.47 -15.32
C LEU A 100 5.88 3.89 -14.79
N ILE A 101 5.09 4.25 -13.77
CA ILE A 101 5.13 5.59 -13.15
C ILE A 101 6.48 5.84 -12.48
N ILE A 102 6.96 4.89 -11.66
CA ILE A 102 8.22 5.05 -10.92
C ILE A 102 9.41 5.21 -11.88
N ARG A 103 9.39 4.53 -13.02
CA ARG A 103 10.50 4.50 -13.99
C ARG A 103 10.16 5.17 -15.32
N TRP A 104 9.18 6.06 -15.38
CA TRP A 104 8.65 6.65 -16.62
C TRP A 104 9.73 7.26 -17.55
N LYS A 105 10.80 7.82 -16.96
CA LYS A 105 11.92 8.44 -17.70
C LYS A 105 13.21 7.60 -17.69
N SER A 106 13.15 6.35 -17.27
CA SER A 106 14.34 5.46 -17.25
C SER A 106 14.52 4.73 -18.59
N PRO A 107 15.72 4.19 -18.88
CA PRO A 107 15.92 3.32 -20.04
C PRO A 107 14.97 2.12 -20.03
N LEU A 108 14.55 1.67 -21.22
CA LEU A 108 13.52 0.65 -21.41
C LEU A 108 13.79 -0.62 -20.58
N ALA A 109 15.02 -1.13 -20.57
CA ALA A 109 15.38 -2.34 -19.80
C ALA A 109 15.15 -2.15 -18.29
N SER A 110 15.59 -1.02 -17.72
CA SER A 110 15.38 -0.73 -16.30
C SER A 110 13.90 -0.52 -15.97
N GLN A 111 13.15 0.10 -16.89
CA GLN A 111 11.72 0.30 -16.75
C GLN A 111 10.98 -1.05 -16.76
N MET A 112 11.24 -1.90 -17.75
CA MET A 112 10.59 -3.21 -17.90
C MET A 112 10.91 -4.15 -16.74
N ASN A 113 12.14 -4.15 -16.23
CA ASN A 113 12.48 -4.94 -15.05
C ASN A 113 11.63 -4.56 -13.83
N LEU A 114 11.42 -3.25 -13.59
CA LEU A 114 10.59 -2.82 -12.48
C LEU A 114 9.10 -3.11 -12.72
N VAL A 115 8.62 -2.90 -13.96
CA VAL A 115 7.23 -3.19 -14.35
C VAL A 115 6.89 -4.65 -14.13
N LEU A 116 7.71 -5.56 -14.66
CA LEU A 116 7.51 -7.01 -14.51
C LEU A 116 7.65 -7.44 -13.05
N GLY A 117 8.65 -6.91 -12.35
CA GLY A 117 8.86 -7.20 -10.93
C GLY A 117 7.67 -6.78 -10.06
N LEU A 118 7.17 -5.56 -10.24
CA LEU A 118 6.02 -5.06 -9.47
C LEU A 118 4.70 -5.71 -9.89
N ALA A 119 4.51 -6.03 -11.17
CA ALA A 119 3.36 -6.80 -11.64
C ALA A 119 3.30 -8.18 -10.97
N PHE A 120 4.42 -8.90 -11.00
CA PHE A 120 4.54 -10.21 -10.36
C PHE A 120 4.31 -10.12 -8.85
N LEU A 121 5.01 -9.21 -8.16
CA LEU A 121 4.89 -9.05 -6.70
C LEU A 121 3.48 -8.67 -6.28
N SER A 122 2.82 -7.76 -7.00
CA SER A 122 1.47 -7.31 -6.64
C SER A 122 0.44 -8.44 -6.82
N GLY A 123 0.49 -9.16 -7.95
CA GLY A 123 -0.36 -10.33 -8.17
C GLY A 123 -0.12 -11.45 -7.14
N LEU A 124 1.15 -11.70 -6.78
CA LEU A 124 1.51 -12.67 -5.75
C LEU A 124 0.98 -12.26 -4.37
N ILE A 125 1.18 -11.01 -3.96
CA ILE A 125 0.68 -10.49 -2.67
C ILE A 125 -0.83 -10.65 -2.59
N LYS A 126 -1.57 -10.28 -3.65
CA LYS A 126 -3.02 -10.46 -3.66
C LYS A 126 -3.43 -11.93 -3.59
N SER A 127 -2.71 -12.81 -4.28
CA SER A 127 -2.96 -14.26 -4.19
C SER A 127 -2.78 -14.78 -2.76
N LEU A 128 -1.72 -14.34 -2.07
CA LEU A 128 -1.47 -14.71 -0.67
C LEU A 128 -2.54 -14.12 0.28
N GLU A 129 -2.97 -12.88 0.04
CA GLU A 129 -4.06 -12.23 0.77
C GLU A 129 -5.36 -13.02 0.67
N MET A 130 -5.71 -13.51 -0.52
CA MET A 130 -6.91 -14.33 -0.74
C MET A 130 -6.85 -15.69 -0.02
N ILE A 131 -5.65 -16.24 0.20
CA ILE A 131 -5.46 -17.51 0.92
C ILE A 131 -5.43 -17.27 2.44
N ARG A 132 -4.96 -16.11 2.92
CA ARG A 132 -4.80 -15.79 4.35
C ARG A 132 -6.03 -16.10 5.22
N PRO A 133 -7.28 -15.81 4.83
CA PRO A 133 -8.47 -16.17 5.61
C PRO A 133 -8.64 -17.68 5.84
N GLN A 134 -8.15 -18.50 4.91
CA GLN A 134 -8.25 -19.97 5.00
C GLN A 134 -7.34 -20.52 6.11
N PHE A 135 -6.26 -19.83 6.45
CA PHE A 135 -5.37 -20.16 7.57
C PHE A 135 -5.73 -19.44 8.88
N ALA A 136 -6.35 -18.27 8.82
CA ALA A 136 -6.76 -17.51 10.01
C ALA A 136 -7.93 -18.17 10.78
N ASN A 137 -8.72 -19.01 10.11
CA ASN A 137 -9.78 -19.81 10.73
C ASN A 137 -9.35 -21.23 11.11
N GLN A 138 -8.11 -21.64 10.82
CA GLN A 138 -7.57 -22.84 11.45
C GLN A 138 -7.32 -22.50 12.92
N SER A 139 -7.96 -23.24 13.82
CA SER A 139 -7.75 -23.06 15.25
C SER A 139 -6.25 -23.11 15.50
N ILE A 140 -5.66 -21.97 15.88
CA ILE A 140 -4.35 -21.99 16.53
C ILE A 140 -4.61 -22.83 17.77
N GLY A 141 -4.18 -24.09 17.75
CA GLY A 141 -4.37 -25.01 18.86
C GLY A 141 -4.01 -24.25 20.13
N ARG A 142 -4.93 -24.23 21.10
CA ARG A 142 -4.81 -23.44 22.33
C ARG A 142 -3.46 -23.76 23.02
N CYS A 143 -2.41 -23.04 22.66
CA CYS A 143 -1.16 -23.05 23.39
C CYS A 143 -1.48 -22.36 24.73
N ARG A 144 -1.74 -23.18 25.76
CA ARG A 144 -1.71 -22.75 27.16
C ARG A 144 -0.28 -22.32 27.48
N GLY A 145 0.03 -21.05 27.22
CA GLY A 145 1.28 -20.39 27.55
C GLY A 145 1.04 -18.89 27.66
N CYS A 146 1.87 -18.19 28.44
CA CYS A 146 1.69 -16.82 28.91
C CYS A 146 0.93 -15.94 27.90
N ILE A 147 -0.26 -15.49 28.34
CA ILE A 147 -1.09 -14.51 27.65
C ILE A 147 -0.18 -13.39 27.15
N PRO A 148 -0.05 -13.15 25.84
CA PRO A 148 0.80 -12.09 25.35
C PRO A 148 0.27 -10.76 25.91
N ASN A 149 1.18 -10.05 26.58
CA ASN A 149 0.96 -8.80 27.28
C ASN A 149 0.13 -7.83 26.41
N ALA A 150 -0.81 -7.09 27.01
CA ALA A 150 -1.74 -6.19 26.32
C ALA A 150 -1.04 -5.11 25.47
N TYR A 151 0.26 -4.89 25.66
CA TYR A 151 1.08 -4.03 24.81
C TYR A 151 1.51 -4.65 23.47
N ILE A 152 1.54 -5.98 23.35
CA ILE A 152 1.65 -6.69 22.05
C ILE A 152 0.30 -6.65 21.30
N SER A 153 -0.79 -6.38 22.03
CA SER A 153 -2.14 -6.16 21.48
C SER A 153 -2.43 -4.71 21.03
N LEU A 154 -1.39 -3.87 20.83
CA LEU A 154 -1.53 -2.60 20.09
C LEU A 154 -2.12 -2.78 18.66
N ASN A 155 -2.30 -4.03 18.21
CA ASN A 155 -3.16 -4.47 17.12
C ASN A 155 -4.67 -4.24 17.29
N HIS A 156 -5.18 -3.85 18.46
CA HIS A 156 -6.63 -3.61 18.62
C HIS A 156 -7.13 -2.35 17.92
N ARG A 157 -6.29 -1.33 17.69
CA ARG A 157 -6.64 -0.21 16.79
C ARG A 157 -6.59 -0.58 15.30
N TYR A 158 -5.92 -1.70 14.98
CA TYR A 158 -5.75 -2.19 13.60
C TYR A 158 -6.86 -3.16 13.17
N MET A 159 -7.89 -3.39 14.00
CA MET A 159 -9.09 -4.17 13.67
C MET A 159 -10.37 -3.43 14.07
N ASN A 160 -10.39 -2.09 13.93
CA ASN A 160 -11.65 -1.38 14.11
C ASN A 160 -12.61 -1.75 12.97
N LYS A 161 -13.62 -2.58 13.27
CA LYS A 161 -14.65 -2.97 12.29
C LYS A 161 -15.47 -1.78 11.81
N ASN A 162 -15.49 -0.70 12.58
CA ASN A 162 -16.23 0.53 12.27
C ASN A 162 -15.35 1.61 11.63
N TRP A 163 -14.05 1.38 11.42
CA TRP A 163 -13.16 2.42 10.92
C TRP A 163 -13.59 2.97 9.55
N LYS A 164 -14.20 2.12 8.69
CA LYS A 164 -14.77 2.58 7.43
C LYS A 164 -15.91 3.59 7.66
N LYS A 165 -16.78 3.31 8.63
CA LYS A 165 -17.87 4.22 9.03
C LYS A 165 -17.33 5.51 9.63
N GLU A 166 -16.29 5.41 10.46
CA GLU A 166 -15.61 6.58 11.03
C GLU A 166 -14.98 7.46 9.92
N GLU A 167 -14.39 6.86 8.89
CA GLU A 167 -13.89 7.60 7.72
C GLU A 167 -15.02 8.23 6.89
N GLU A 168 -16.11 7.49 6.63
CA GLU A 168 -17.29 8.02 5.92
C GLU A 168 -17.97 9.15 6.70
N GLU A 169 -18.03 9.05 8.04
CA GLU A 169 -18.51 10.12 8.93
C GLU A 169 -17.59 11.34 8.84
N LEU A 170 -16.26 11.16 8.90
CA LEU A 170 -15.29 12.25 8.75
C LEU A 170 -15.39 12.94 7.37
N GLU A 171 -15.68 12.19 6.31
CA GLU A 171 -15.91 12.73 4.96
C GLU A 171 -17.23 13.50 4.85
N SER A 172 -18.20 13.30 5.75
CA SER A 172 -19.47 14.04 5.77
C SER A 172 -19.41 15.40 6.47
N PHE A 173 -18.34 15.67 7.23
CA PHE A 173 -18.10 16.96 7.90
C PHE A 173 -17.31 17.96 7.04
N LEU A 174 -16.92 17.58 5.82
CA LEU A 174 -16.28 18.43 4.80
C LEU A 174 -17.30 18.86 3.74
#